data_AF-A0A8I1AWT2-F1
#
_entry.id   AF-A0A8I1AWT2-F1
#
_cell.length_a   1.000
_cell.length_b   1.000
_cell.length_c   1.000
_cell.angle_alpha   90.00
_cell.angle_beta   90.00
_cell.angle_gamma   90.00
#
_symmetry.space_group_name_H-M   'P 1'
#
loop_
_entity.id
_entity.type
_entity.pdbx_description
1 polymer ?
#
loop_
_entity_poly.entity_id
_entity_poly.type
_entity_poly.pdbx_seq_one_letter_code
_entity_poly.pdbx_strand_id
1 'polypeptide(L)' 'VLCGWQMARALVAAQANRASDPAFFGAKIAIAQLYAEQVLVQAGALEASIVGTKGNEGVLALTEDQF' A
#
# COMPACT_ATOMS: atom_id res chain seq x y z
N VAL A 1 0.54 5.76 -1.75
CA VAL A 1 0.15 5.62 -3.19
C VAL A 1 1.35 5.65 -4.15
N LEU A 2 2.32 6.57 -3.99
CA LEU A 2 3.49 6.68 -4.90
C LEU A 2 4.25 5.36 -5.13
N CYS A 3 4.56 4.61 -4.07
CA CYS A 3 5.23 3.31 -4.19
C CYS A 3 4.42 2.30 -5.01
N GLY A 4 3.09 2.27 -4.84
CA GLY A 4 2.21 1.43 -5.65
C GLY A 4 2.27 1.77 -7.14
N TRP A 5 2.33 3.06 -7.47
CA TRP A 5 2.54 3.50 -8.85
C TRP A 5 3.91 3.07 -9.39
N GLN A 6 4.98 3.21 -8.61
CA GLN A 6 6.31 2.73 -9.04
C GLN A 6 6.34 1.20 -9.21
N MET A 7 5.66 0.43 -8.35
CA MET A 7 5.54 -1.02 -8.50
C MET A 7 4.77 -1.41 -9.76
N ALA A 8 3.70 -0.68 -10.11
CA ALA A 8 2.99 -0.90 -11.37
C ALA A 8 3.87 -0.61 -12.60
N ARG A 9 4.68 0.46 -12.57
CA ARG A 9 5.66 0.73 -13.64
C ARG A 9 6.73 -0.36 -13.74
N ALA A 10 7.23 -0.82 -12.60
CA ALA A 10 8.19 -1.93 -12.53
C ALA A 10 7.60 -3.23 -13.06
N LEU A 11 6.31 -3.49 -12.78
CA LEU A 11 5.58 -4.65 -13.31
C LEU A 11 5.56 -4.66 -14.84
N VAL A 12 5.20 -3.52 -15.48
CA VAL A 12 5.18 -3.40 -16.94
C VAL A 12 6.57 -3.66 -17.54
N ALA A 13 7.61 -3.06 -16.96
CA ALA A 13 8.99 -3.27 -17.40
C ALA A 13 9.44 -4.73 -17.22
N ALA A 14 9.06 -5.37 -16.11
CA ALA A 14 9.42 -6.76 -15.83
C ALA A 14 8.70 -7.74 -16.76
N GLN A 15 7.45 -7.49 -17.12
CA GLN A 15 6.72 -8.28 -18.11
C GLN A 15 7.39 -8.19 -19.49
N ALA A 16 7.77 -6.98 -19.91
CA ALA A 16 8.43 -6.76 -21.20
C ALA A 16 9.80 -7.46 -21.30
N ASN A 17 10.53 -7.59 -20.19
CA ASN A 17 11.88 -8.17 -20.17
C ASN A 17 11.93 -9.60 -19.65
N ARG A 18 10.79 -10.24 -19.32
CA ARG A 18 10.77 -11.53 -18.63
C ARG A 18 11.62 -12.62 -19.28
N ALA A 19 11.70 -12.64 -20.61
CA ALA A 19 12.45 -13.66 -21.33
C ALA A 19 13.99 -13.54 -21.15
N SER A 20 14.53 -12.36 -20.84
CA SER A 20 15.97 -12.17 -20.70
C SER A 20 16.52 -12.68 -19.37
N ASP A 21 15.72 -12.63 -18.30
CA ASP A 21 15.99 -13.27 -17.02
C ASP A 21 14.67 -13.67 -16.32
N PRO A 22 14.17 -14.89 -16.60
CA PRO A 22 12.88 -15.33 -16.08
C PRO A 22 12.80 -15.37 -14.55
N ALA A 23 13.92 -15.65 -13.87
CA ALA A 23 13.96 -15.75 -12.42
C ALA A 23 13.88 -14.35 -11.79
N PHE A 24 14.72 -13.42 -12.25
CA PHE A 24 14.75 -12.05 -11.74
C PHE A 24 13.44 -11.31 -12.02
N PHE A 25 12.98 -11.31 -13.28
CA PHE A 25 11.75 -10.61 -13.64
C PHE A 25 10.51 -11.30 -13.10
N GLY A 26 10.54 -12.63 -12.92
CA GLY A 26 9.49 -13.35 -12.20
C GLY A 26 9.34 -12.87 -10.77
N ALA A 27 10.44 -12.71 -10.04
CA ALA A 27 10.41 -12.14 -8.70
C ALA A 27 9.86 -10.69 -8.69
N LYS A 28 10.24 -9.85 -9.66
CA LYS A 28 9.72 -8.46 -9.74
C LYS A 28 8.21 -8.40 -9.99
N ILE A 29 7.70 -9.27 -10.85
CA ILE A 29 6.25 -9.39 -11.09
C ILE A 29 5.53 -9.77 -9.80
N ALA A 30 6.01 -10.82 -9.11
CA ALA A 30 5.39 -11.29 -7.87
C ALA A 30 5.40 -10.22 -6.76
N ILE A 31 6.51 -9.49 -6.61
CA ILE A 31 6.62 -8.41 -5.62
C ILE A 31 5.65 -7.26 -5.93
N ALA A 32 5.50 -6.88 -7.20
CA ALA A 32 4.58 -5.82 -7.58
C ALA A 32 3.11 -6.20 -7.29
N GLN A 33 2.74 -7.46 -7.56
CA GLN A 33 1.42 -8.00 -7.23
C GLN A 33 1.19 -8.04 -5.72
N LEU A 34 2.15 -8.57 -4.95
CA LEU A 34 2.12 -8.58 -3.48
C LEU A 34 1.90 -7.18 -2.92
N TYR A 35 2.63 -6.19 -3.42
CA TYR A 35 2.47 -4.81 -2.97
C TYR A 35 1.05 -4.28 -3.25
N ALA A 36 0.52 -4.53 -4.45
CA ALA A 36 -0.81 -4.09 -4.84
C ALA A 36 -1.90 -4.74 -3.96
N GLU A 37 -1.76 -6.02 -3.64
CA GLU A 37 -2.80 -6.79 -2.95
C GLU A 37 -2.71 -6.70 -1.42
N GLN A 38 -1.51 -6.55 -0.86
CA GLN A 38 -1.31 -6.63 0.60
C GLN A 38 -0.98 -5.28 1.23
N VAL A 39 -0.32 -4.37 0.51
CA VAL A 39 0.13 -3.08 1.06
C VAL A 39 -0.77 -1.95 0.58
N LEU A 40 -1.00 -1.84 -0.73
CA LEU A 40 -1.74 -0.71 -1.30
C LEU A 40 -3.20 -0.68 -0.85
N VAL A 41 -3.82 -1.84 -0.64
CA VAL A 41 -5.20 -1.95 -0.13
C VAL A 41 -5.41 -1.26 1.22
N GLN A 42 -4.36 -1.14 2.04
CA GLN A 42 -4.43 -0.48 3.35
C GLN A 42 -4.65 1.03 3.22
N ALA A 43 -4.35 1.63 2.07
CA ALA A 43 -4.46 3.08 1.87
C ALA A 43 -5.89 3.59 2.10
N GLY A 44 -6.92 2.83 1.71
CA GLY A 44 -8.31 3.22 1.95
C GLY A 44 -8.69 3.16 3.43
N ALA A 45 -8.24 2.14 4.15
CA ALA A 45 -8.47 2.05 5.60
C ALA A 45 -7.75 3.17 6.37
N LEU A 46 -6.53 3.51 5.95
CA LEU A 46 -5.77 4.63 6.53
C LEU A 46 -6.48 5.96 6.26
N GLU A 47 -6.93 6.20 5.03
CA GLU A 47 -7.71 7.39 4.70
C GLU A 47 -8.97 7.49 5.57
N ALA A 48 -9.75 6.41 5.66
CA ALA A 48 -10.93 6.35 6.52
C ALA A 48 -10.60 6.64 7.99
N SER A 49 -9.48 6.14 8.51
CA SER A 49 -9.05 6.42 9.89
C SER A 49 -8.71 7.89 10.13
N ILE A 50 -8.20 8.58 9.11
CA ILE A 50 -7.82 9.99 9.18
C ILE A 50 -9.06 10.90 9.07
N VAL A 51 -9.94 10.63 8.09
CA VAL A 51 -11.09 11.50 7.80
C VAL A 51 -12.33 11.16 8.64
N GLY A 52 -12.36 9.95 9.22
CA GLY A 52 -13.50 9.43 9.99
C GLY A 52 -13.65 10.06 11.37
N THR A 53 -12.57 10.54 11.98
CA THR A 53 -12.62 11.29 13.25
C THR A 53 -13.24 12.67 13.03
N LYS A 54 -14.51 12.82 13.43
CA LYS A 54 -15.23 14.09 13.43
C LYS A 54 -15.61 14.44 14.87
N GLY A 55 -15.41 15.70 15.25
CA GLY A 55 -15.71 16.14 16.61
C GLY A 55 -14.74 15.57 17.66
N ASN A 56 -14.98 15.92 18.92
CA ASN A 56 -14.16 15.53 20.08
C ASN A 56 -14.36 14.05 20.46
N GLU A 57 -14.27 13.14 19.49
CA GLU A 57 -14.53 11.70 19.62
C GLU A 57 -13.22 10.89 19.71
N GLY A 58 -13.31 9.64 20.17
CA GLY A 58 -12.16 8.74 20.31
C GLY A 58 -11.13 9.27 21.30
N VAL A 59 -9.85 9.30 20.91
CA VAL A 59 -8.74 9.82 21.75
C VAL A 59 -8.96 11.27 22.17
N LEU A 60 -9.60 12.09 21.33
CA LEU A 60 -9.87 13.49 21.65
C LEU A 60 -10.98 13.64 22.71
N ALA A 61 -11.80 12.61 22.92
CA ALA A 61 -12.84 12.58 23.95
C ALA A 61 -12.30 12.25 25.36
N LEU A 62 -11.09 11.69 25.44
CA LEU A 62 -10.55 11.15 26.67
C LEU A 62 -10.01 12.28 27.56
N THR A 63 -10.29 12.16 28.86
CA THR A 63 -9.64 12.98 29.89
C THR A 63 -8.27 12.39 30.24
N GLU A 64 -7.38 13.20 30.83
CA GLU A 64 -6.02 12.76 31.21
C GLU A 64 -6.02 11.49 32.08
N ASP A 65 -6.95 11.38 33.04
CA ASP A 65 -7.07 10.23 33.94
C ASP A 65 -7.50 8.91 33.23
N GLN A 66 -7.80 8.94 31.93
CA GLN A 66 -8.27 7.78 31.14
C GLN A 66 -7.20 7.17 30.23
N PHE A 67 -5.97 7.69 30.25
CA PHE A 67 -4.80 7.14 29.55
C PHE A 67 -3.93 6.28 30.46
#